data_AF-A0A4Z0MNN4-F1
#
_entry.id   AF-A0A4Z0MNN4-F1
#
_cell.length_a   1.000
_cell.length_b   1.000
_cell.length_c   1.000
_cell.angle_alpha   90.00
_cell.angle_beta   90.00
_cell.angle_gamma   90.00
#
_symmetry.space_group_name_H-M   'P 1'
#
loop_
_entity.id
_entity.type
_entity.pdbx_description
1 polymer ?
#
loop_
_entity_poly.entity_id
_entity_poly.type
_entity_poly.pdbx_seq_one_letter_code
_entity_poly.pdbx_strand_id
1 'polypeptide(L)'
;MTDSFMKWFPDSLGLEQNKAARWGYEQGLMLKAVERVWQRTGERKYFDYIVRTINYSLPPDGSSIARFKLEDYNLDNINTGRVLLTLSQQPGLEQQRYHTAAQLLHKQLEGQPTTKEGGYWHKKRYTHQMWLDGLYMAEPFAAEYSKLFNKPTGFDHVALQFAQVEKHLVDAKTGLLYHGYDESREQQWANKTTGQSPNFWGRGMGWYAMALVDVLDYFPKNHPQRQNLIKYLQRLAPVLAKYQDPKTGGWWQVSDQAGRAGNYIETSASCMFVYALQKGVRLGYLDKKYVAVARRGYQGIVKQFVQPEPDGTLALNGTVSVGGLGGTPYRDGSYEYYLSEPLKKNDFKGVGPFIMASVEMEMAK
;
A
#
# COMPACT_ATOMS: atom_id res chain seq x y z
N MET A 1 -14.40 -6.72 -11.41
CA MET A 1 -12.99 -7.03 -11.09
C MET A 1 -12.86 -7.99 -9.92
N THR A 2 -13.46 -7.73 -8.75
CA THR A 2 -13.37 -8.64 -7.59
C THR A 2 -13.85 -10.07 -7.90
N ASP A 3 -14.98 -10.20 -8.61
CA ASP A 3 -15.46 -11.52 -9.06
C ASP A 3 -14.48 -12.19 -10.04
N SER A 4 -13.83 -11.41 -10.92
CA SER A 4 -12.78 -11.91 -11.81
C SER A 4 -11.59 -12.46 -11.02
N PHE A 5 -11.14 -11.72 -10.01
CA PHE A 5 -10.07 -12.14 -9.12
C PHE A 5 -10.40 -13.43 -8.37
N MET A 6 -11.60 -13.52 -7.78
CA MET A 6 -12.04 -14.73 -7.07
C MET A 6 -12.20 -15.93 -8.00
N LYS A 7 -12.50 -15.72 -9.30
CA LYS A 7 -12.52 -16.78 -10.31
C LYS A 7 -11.11 -17.26 -10.66
N TRP A 8 -10.12 -16.36 -10.74
CA TRP A 8 -8.72 -16.74 -10.98
C TRP A 8 -8.09 -17.46 -9.79
N PHE A 9 -8.53 -17.13 -8.56
CA PHE A 9 -7.99 -17.65 -7.31
C PHE A 9 -9.11 -18.16 -6.37
N PRO A 10 -9.76 -19.30 -6.67
CA PRO A 10 -10.95 -19.75 -5.93
C PRO A 10 -10.65 -20.21 -4.48
N ASP A 11 -9.51 -20.86 -4.27
CA ASP A 11 -9.24 -21.60 -3.02
C ASP A 11 -8.08 -21.04 -2.19
N SER A 12 -7.04 -20.48 -2.81
CA SER A 12 -5.97 -19.78 -2.07
C SER A 12 -5.17 -18.82 -2.95
N LEU A 13 -4.67 -17.74 -2.35
CA LEU A 13 -3.79 -16.74 -2.98
C LEU A 13 -2.34 -17.23 -3.13
N GLY A 14 -2.17 -18.39 -3.78
CA GLY A 14 -0.87 -18.89 -4.20
C GLY A 14 -0.28 -18.02 -5.30
N LEU A 15 1.00 -17.65 -5.18
CA LEU A 15 1.77 -16.98 -6.26
C LEU A 15 2.00 -17.91 -7.48
N GLU A 16 1.73 -19.20 -7.31
CA GLU A 16 1.60 -20.22 -8.36
C GLU A 16 0.31 -21.01 -8.07
N GLN A 17 -0.42 -21.44 -9.11
CA GLN A 17 -1.53 -22.38 -8.94
C GLN A 17 -1.03 -23.60 -8.14
N ASN A 18 -1.75 -23.95 -7.07
CA ASN A 18 -1.49 -25.11 -6.19
C ASN A 18 -0.34 -25.02 -5.17
N LYS A 19 0.15 -23.82 -4.81
CA LYS A 19 0.94 -23.64 -3.58
C LYS A 19 0.16 -22.81 -2.55
N ALA A 20 0.15 -23.24 -1.28
CA ALA A 20 -0.48 -22.49 -0.20
C ALA A 20 -0.08 -21.02 -0.24
N ALA A 21 -1.04 -20.11 -0.05
CA ALA A 21 -0.83 -18.66 -0.09
C ALA A 21 0.38 -18.25 0.77
N ARG A 22 1.26 -17.40 0.23
CA ARG A 22 2.39 -16.86 0.99
C ARG A 22 1.86 -15.70 1.82
N TRP A 23 1.97 -15.80 3.13
CA TRP A 23 1.72 -14.67 4.03
C TRP A 23 2.62 -13.49 3.60
N GLY A 24 2.00 -12.36 3.29
CA GLY A 24 2.68 -11.14 2.86
C GLY A 24 1.70 -10.11 2.31
N TYR A 25 2.16 -8.86 2.17
CA TYR A 25 1.32 -7.70 1.88
C TYR A 25 0.46 -7.80 0.62
N GLU A 26 0.87 -8.54 -0.41
CA GLU A 26 0.07 -8.68 -1.63
C GLU A 26 -1.26 -9.40 -1.35
N GLN A 27 -1.22 -10.40 -0.46
CA GLN A 27 -2.40 -11.08 0.05
C GLN A 27 -3.26 -10.12 0.87
N GLY A 28 -2.65 -9.39 1.81
CA GLY A 28 -3.32 -8.40 2.64
C GLY A 28 -4.03 -7.32 1.85
N LEU A 29 -3.33 -6.72 0.89
CA LEU A 29 -3.84 -5.74 -0.06
C LEU A 29 -5.07 -6.25 -0.80
N MET A 30 -4.97 -7.44 -1.41
CA MET A 30 -6.10 -8.01 -2.17
C MET A 30 -7.29 -8.30 -1.27
N LEU A 31 -7.06 -8.87 -0.08
CA LEU A 31 -8.14 -9.16 0.85
C LEU A 31 -8.78 -7.90 1.41
N LYS A 32 -8.02 -6.83 1.67
CA LYS A 32 -8.59 -5.52 1.99
C LYS A 32 -9.41 -4.95 0.83
N ALA A 33 -8.98 -5.16 -0.43
CA ALA A 33 -9.77 -4.74 -1.57
C ALA A 33 -11.11 -5.51 -1.68
N VAL A 34 -11.08 -6.84 -1.47
CA VAL A 34 -12.30 -7.68 -1.40
C VAL A 34 -13.20 -7.24 -0.24
N GLU A 35 -12.61 -6.92 0.92
CA GLU A 35 -13.33 -6.43 2.11
C GLU A 35 -14.07 -5.12 1.81
N ARG A 36 -13.46 -4.20 1.06
CA ARG A 36 -14.13 -2.95 0.67
C ARG A 36 -15.35 -3.20 -0.21
N VAL A 37 -15.30 -4.19 -1.10
CA VAL A 37 -16.47 -4.59 -1.90
C VAL A 37 -17.51 -5.27 -1.02
N TRP A 38 -17.11 -6.14 -0.09
CA TRP A 38 -18.03 -6.73 0.89
C TRP A 38 -18.75 -5.65 1.71
N GLN A 39 -18.03 -4.68 2.28
CA GLN A 39 -18.59 -3.57 3.05
C GLN A 39 -19.56 -2.73 2.22
N ARG A 40 -19.30 -2.58 0.92
CA ARG A 40 -20.14 -1.79 0.02
C ARG A 40 -21.41 -2.51 -0.42
N THR A 41 -21.31 -3.80 -0.69
CA THR A 41 -22.38 -4.61 -1.31
C THR A 41 -23.20 -5.40 -0.29
N GLY A 42 -22.62 -5.76 0.85
CA GLY A 42 -23.18 -6.71 1.81
C GLY A 42 -23.16 -8.17 1.34
N GLU A 43 -22.60 -8.47 0.16
CA GLU A 43 -22.62 -9.82 -0.40
C GLU A 43 -21.69 -10.77 0.37
N ARG A 44 -22.28 -11.80 0.97
CA ARG A 44 -21.59 -12.75 1.85
C ARG A 44 -20.45 -13.50 1.17
N LYS A 45 -20.52 -13.74 -0.15
CA LYS A 45 -19.50 -14.46 -0.93
C LYS A 45 -18.09 -13.85 -0.77
N TYR A 46 -18.00 -12.51 -0.68
CA TYR A 46 -16.73 -11.80 -0.50
C TYR A 46 -16.17 -12.00 0.90
N PHE A 47 -17.04 -11.97 1.92
CA PHE A 47 -16.66 -12.23 3.30
C PHE A 47 -16.16 -13.67 3.50
N ASP A 48 -16.92 -14.64 2.99
CA ASP A 48 -16.56 -16.06 3.10
C ASP A 48 -15.23 -16.35 2.39
N TYR A 49 -14.95 -15.66 1.28
CA TYR A 49 -13.66 -15.73 0.60
C TYR A 49 -12.50 -15.24 1.50
N ILE A 50 -12.69 -14.11 2.19
CA ILE A 50 -11.69 -13.55 3.12
C ILE A 50 -11.42 -14.53 4.26
N VAL A 51 -12.48 -15.01 4.92
CA VAL A 51 -12.37 -15.95 6.05
C VAL A 51 -11.65 -17.22 5.63
N ARG A 52 -12.09 -17.84 4.52
CA ARG A 52 -11.47 -19.07 4.00
C ARG A 52 -9.99 -18.85 3.70
N THR A 53 -9.64 -17.74 3.05
CA THR A 53 -8.25 -17.44 2.64
C THR A 53 -7.33 -17.23 3.85
N ILE A 54 -7.76 -16.47 4.86
CA ILE A 54 -6.96 -16.24 6.08
C ILE A 54 -6.79 -17.52 6.89
N ASN A 55 -7.83 -18.35 6.98
CA ASN A 55 -7.79 -19.56 7.80
C ASN A 55 -6.75 -20.59 7.33
N TYR A 56 -6.34 -20.58 6.06
CA TYR A 56 -5.23 -21.41 5.59
C TYR A 56 -3.88 -21.03 6.20
N SER A 57 -3.73 -19.81 6.69
CA SER A 57 -2.47 -19.32 7.27
C SER A 57 -2.41 -19.43 8.78
N LEU A 58 -3.49 -19.89 9.45
CA LEU A 58 -3.59 -19.88 10.91
C LEU A 58 -3.92 -21.28 11.45
N PRO A 59 -3.25 -21.75 12.53
CA PRO A 59 -3.76 -22.87 13.32
C PRO A 59 -5.06 -22.47 14.06
N PRO A 60 -5.82 -23.43 14.60
CA PRO A 60 -7.07 -23.16 15.32
C PRO A 60 -6.95 -22.18 16.50
N ASP A 61 -5.80 -22.12 17.16
CA ASP A 61 -5.55 -21.21 18.29
C ASP A 61 -4.97 -19.85 17.88
N GLY A 62 -4.59 -19.67 16.62
CA GLY A 62 -3.98 -18.45 16.10
C GLY A 62 -2.57 -18.16 16.65
N SER A 63 -1.93 -19.14 17.31
CA SER A 63 -0.63 -18.99 18.00
C SER A 63 0.54 -18.73 17.06
N SER A 64 0.38 -19.01 15.77
CA SER A 64 1.38 -18.79 14.74
C SER A 64 0.74 -18.41 13.42
N ILE A 65 1.56 -17.90 12.50
CA ILE A 65 1.15 -17.56 11.14
C ILE A 65 2.06 -18.31 10.18
N ALA A 66 1.47 -19.05 9.24
CA ALA A 66 2.21 -19.87 8.30
C ALA A 66 3.23 -19.02 7.51
N ARG A 67 4.51 -19.42 7.59
CA ARG A 67 5.65 -18.77 6.92
C ARG A 67 5.98 -17.35 7.41
N PHE A 68 5.35 -16.88 8.48
CA PHE A 68 5.76 -15.67 9.18
C PHE A 68 6.92 -15.99 10.12
N LYS A 69 7.93 -15.11 10.14
CA LYS A 69 9.07 -15.16 11.07
C LYS A 69 9.25 -13.77 11.67
N LEU A 70 9.11 -13.67 12.98
CA LEU A 70 9.23 -12.40 13.69
C LEU A 70 10.64 -11.82 13.53
N GLU A 71 11.65 -12.69 13.51
CA GLU A 71 13.08 -12.34 13.48
C GLU A 71 13.51 -11.68 12.17
N ASP A 72 12.69 -11.80 11.11
CA ASP A 72 12.92 -11.12 9.84
C ASP A 72 12.71 -9.60 9.98
N TYR A 73 11.93 -9.16 10.99
CA TYR A 73 11.46 -7.78 11.20
C TYR A 73 11.14 -7.11 9.88
N ASN A 74 10.22 -7.72 9.13
CA ASN A 74 9.88 -7.34 7.78
C ASN A 74 8.50 -6.68 7.77
N LEU A 75 8.44 -5.37 7.46
CA LEU A 75 7.18 -4.64 7.45
C LEU A 75 6.17 -5.21 6.45
N ASP A 76 6.63 -5.81 5.35
CA ASP A 76 5.79 -6.45 4.33
C ASP A 76 4.91 -7.59 4.88
N ASN A 77 5.27 -8.15 6.03
CA ASN A 77 4.49 -9.20 6.68
C ASN A 77 3.33 -8.65 7.53
N ILE A 78 3.28 -7.33 7.77
CA ILE A 78 2.33 -6.72 8.71
C ILE A 78 0.99 -6.41 8.05
N ASN A 79 0.99 -6.02 6.77
CA ASN A 79 -0.20 -5.49 6.08
C ASN A 79 -1.40 -6.44 6.12
N THR A 80 -1.17 -7.75 5.95
CA THR A 80 -2.22 -8.79 6.01
C THR A 80 -2.91 -8.85 7.38
N GLY A 81 -2.23 -8.39 8.44
CA GLY A 81 -2.79 -8.25 9.77
C GLY A 81 -4.03 -7.36 9.83
N ARG A 82 -4.20 -6.40 8.91
CA ARG A 82 -5.42 -5.57 8.85
C ARG A 82 -6.69 -6.39 8.66
N VAL A 83 -6.59 -7.51 7.94
CA VAL A 83 -7.71 -8.43 7.74
C VAL A 83 -7.99 -9.19 9.03
N LEU A 84 -6.96 -9.58 9.80
CA LEU A 84 -7.13 -10.19 11.12
C LEU A 84 -7.89 -9.27 12.07
N LEU A 85 -7.55 -7.97 12.09
CA LEU A 85 -8.26 -6.96 12.89
C LEU A 85 -9.73 -6.83 12.49
N THR A 86 -10.03 -6.95 11.20
CA THR A 86 -11.41 -6.94 10.71
C THR A 86 -12.16 -8.18 11.19
N LEU A 87 -11.56 -9.38 11.03
CA LEU A 87 -12.17 -10.66 11.41
C LEU A 87 -12.33 -10.82 12.93
N SER A 88 -11.42 -10.28 13.74
CA SER A 88 -11.52 -10.32 15.21
C SER A 88 -12.71 -9.51 15.75
N GLN A 89 -13.34 -8.67 14.94
CA GLN A 89 -14.52 -7.88 15.30
C GLN A 89 -15.84 -8.52 14.83
N GLN A 90 -15.80 -9.61 14.05
CA GLN A 90 -17.01 -10.17 13.42
C GLN A 90 -17.73 -11.17 14.33
N PRO A 91 -19.02 -10.98 14.62
CA PRO A 91 -19.80 -11.96 15.37
C PRO A 91 -19.85 -13.31 14.65
N GLY A 92 -19.89 -14.41 15.42
CA GLY A 92 -19.99 -15.77 14.89
C GLY A 92 -18.69 -16.34 14.32
N LEU A 93 -17.57 -15.63 14.43
CA LEU A 93 -16.23 -16.15 14.16
C LEU A 93 -15.46 -16.44 15.46
N GLU A 94 -14.40 -17.23 15.37
CA GLU A 94 -13.41 -17.45 16.45
C GLU A 94 -12.56 -16.17 16.67
N GLN A 95 -13.16 -15.10 17.17
CA GLN A 95 -12.53 -13.78 17.28
C GLN A 95 -11.17 -13.80 17.98
N GLN A 96 -11.04 -14.62 19.03
CA GLN A 96 -9.80 -14.76 19.78
C GLN A 96 -8.65 -15.33 18.94
N ARG A 97 -8.93 -16.22 17.97
CA ARG A 97 -7.93 -16.77 17.06
C ARG A 97 -7.27 -15.68 16.21
N TYR A 98 -8.08 -14.81 15.62
CA TYR A 98 -7.56 -13.70 14.81
C TYR A 98 -6.87 -12.64 15.67
N HIS A 99 -7.38 -12.40 16.89
CA HIS A 99 -6.75 -11.51 17.85
C HIS A 99 -5.34 -11.99 18.24
N THR A 100 -5.18 -13.27 18.61
CA THR A 100 -3.86 -13.86 18.94
C THR A 100 -2.87 -13.69 17.78
N ALA A 101 -3.30 -13.95 16.54
CA ALA A 101 -2.46 -13.76 15.37
C ALA A 101 -2.09 -12.28 15.13
N ALA A 102 -3.04 -11.35 15.34
CA ALA A 102 -2.76 -9.91 15.23
C ALA A 102 -1.77 -9.43 16.30
N GLN A 103 -1.84 -9.96 17.53
CA GLN A 103 -0.87 -9.65 18.59
C GLN A 103 0.56 -10.06 18.21
N LEU A 104 0.74 -11.18 17.51
CA LEU A 104 2.06 -11.62 17.03
C LEU A 104 2.67 -10.62 16.04
N LEU A 105 1.86 -10.04 15.16
CA LEU A 105 2.31 -9.01 14.21
C LEU A 105 2.62 -7.69 14.92
N HIS A 106 1.78 -7.29 15.88
CA HIS A 106 2.05 -6.12 16.73
C HIS A 106 3.35 -6.27 17.53
N LYS A 107 3.62 -7.48 18.06
CA LYS A 107 4.88 -7.79 18.75
C LYS A 107 6.11 -7.60 17.85
N GLN A 108 6.00 -7.90 16.54
CA GLN A 108 7.08 -7.56 15.60
C GLN A 108 7.29 -6.05 15.53
N LEU A 109 6.22 -5.25 15.45
CA LEU A 109 6.33 -3.78 15.39
C LEU A 109 6.96 -3.19 16.66
N GLU A 110 6.68 -3.76 17.84
CA GLU A 110 7.31 -3.36 19.10
C GLU A 110 8.83 -3.59 19.09
N GLY A 111 9.30 -4.64 18.41
CA GLY A 111 10.72 -4.96 18.29
C GLY A 111 11.39 -4.51 16.97
N GLN A 112 10.64 -3.84 16.09
CA GLN A 112 11.12 -3.46 14.76
C GLN A 112 12.29 -2.48 14.89
N PRO A 113 13.46 -2.77 14.30
CA PRO A 113 14.61 -1.87 14.35
C PRO A 113 14.29 -0.49 13.75
N THR A 114 14.89 0.56 14.29
CA THR A 114 14.65 1.94 13.85
C THR A 114 15.94 2.67 13.48
N THR A 115 15.82 3.73 12.69
CA THR A 115 16.80 4.80 12.57
C THR A 115 16.99 5.51 13.91
N LYS A 116 18.00 6.39 14.02
CA LYS A 116 18.25 7.17 15.25
C LYS A 116 17.06 8.05 15.63
N GLU A 117 16.30 8.49 14.65
CA GLU A 117 15.11 9.34 14.85
C GLU A 117 13.80 8.53 15.01
N GLY A 118 13.90 7.20 15.16
CA GLY A 118 12.74 6.33 15.44
C GLY A 118 11.95 5.89 14.20
N GLY A 119 12.45 6.13 13.00
CA GLY A 119 11.83 5.62 11.76
C GLY A 119 12.10 4.13 11.56
N TYR A 120 11.08 3.32 11.29
CA TYR A 120 11.24 1.88 11.11
C TYR A 120 12.18 1.56 9.94
N TRP A 121 13.13 0.66 10.19
CA TRP A 121 13.80 -0.03 9.09
C TRP A 121 12.76 -0.82 8.31
N HIS A 122 12.85 -0.77 6.99
CA HIS A 122 11.90 -1.46 6.13
C HIS A 122 11.93 -2.97 6.37
N LYS A 123 13.14 -3.54 6.56
CA LYS A 123 13.38 -4.94 6.94
C LYS A 123 14.64 -5.03 7.80
N LYS A 124 14.81 -6.06 8.66
CA LYS A 124 16.09 -6.28 9.37
C LYS A 124 17.30 -6.32 8.44
N ARG A 125 17.12 -6.92 7.25
CA ARG A 125 18.16 -7.02 6.21
C ARG A 125 18.46 -5.70 5.48
N TYR A 126 17.62 -4.69 5.64
CA TYR A 126 17.78 -3.35 5.07
C TYR A 126 18.07 -2.38 6.22
N THR A 127 19.25 -2.54 6.80
CA THR A 127 19.73 -1.76 7.94
C THR A 127 19.68 -0.27 7.61
N HIS A 128 19.20 0.55 8.56
CA HIS A 128 19.13 2.01 8.47
C HIS A 128 18.20 2.57 7.37
N GLN A 129 17.41 1.73 6.70
CA GLN A 129 16.65 2.13 5.52
C GLN A 129 15.16 2.28 5.78
N MET A 130 14.61 3.45 5.44
CA MET A 130 13.17 3.70 5.38
C MET A 130 12.71 3.76 3.92
N TRP A 131 11.69 2.99 3.56
CA TRP A 131 11.10 3.01 2.22
C TRP A 131 9.63 3.46 2.31
N LEU A 132 9.15 4.21 1.31
CA LEU A 132 7.77 4.69 1.26
C LEU A 132 6.75 3.56 1.43
N ASP A 133 7.04 2.40 0.84
CA ASP A 133 6.24 1.18 0.90
C ASP A 133 5.89 0.79 2.34
N GLY A 134 6.89 0.88 3.24
CA GLY A 134 6.74 0.52 4.65
C GLY A 134 5.58 1.23 5.34
N LEU A 135 5.22 2.43 4.90
CA LEU A 135 4.15 3.22 5.49
C LEU A 135 2.80 2.54 5.28
N TYR A 136 2.54 2.03 4.06
CA TYR A 136 1.32 1.27 3.82
C TYR A 136 1.37 -0.13 4.43
N MET A 137 2.56 -0.71 4.54
CA MET A 137 2.69 -2.06 5.08
C MET A 137 2.37 -2.13 6.57
N ALA A 138 2.80 -1.13 7.34
CA ALA A 138 2.72 -1.14 8.81
C ALA A 138 1.70 -0.16 9.39
N GLU A 139 1.66 1.08 8.92
CA GLU A 139 0.99 2.15 9.68
C GLU A 139 -0.54 2.04 9.72
N PRO A 140 -1.25 1.64 8.64
CA PRO A 140 -2.68 1.37 8.73
C PRO A 140 -3.02 0.24 9.71
N PHE A 141 -2.20 -0.80 9.80
CA PHE A 141 -2.37 -1.86 10.79
C PHE A 141 -2.13 -1.32 12.20
N ALA A 142 -1.03 -0.59 12.42
CA ALA A 142 -0.68 -0.03 13.72
C ALA A 142 -1.75 0.95 14.24
N ALA A 143 -2.29 1.82 13.38
CA ALA A 143 -3.35 2.76 13.73
C ALA A 143 -4.67 2.04 14.08
N GLU A 144 -5.06 1.03 13.30
CA GLU A 144 -6.24 0.21 13.56
C GLU A 144 -6.11 -0.58 14.86
N TYR A 145 -4.96 -1.24 15.06
CA TYR A 145 -4.63 -1.99 16.28
C TYR A 145 -4.69 -1.06 17.51
N SER A 146 -4.10 0.13 17.40
CA SER A 146 -4.08 1.13 18.48
C SER A 146 -5.48 1.54 18.92
N LYS A 147 -6.38 1.75 17.96
CA LYS A 147 -7.79 2.05 18.23
C LYS A 147 -8.51 0.86 18.87
N LEU A 148 -8.37 -0.33 18.28
CA LEU A 148 -9.14 -1.51 18.67
C LEU A 148 -8.76 -2.01 20.08
N PHE A 149 -7.47 -1.95 20.43
CA PHE A 149 -6.94 -2.46 21.71
C PHE A 149 -6.60 -1.36 22.71
N ASN A 150 -7.07 -0.12 22.47
CA ASN A 150 -6.86 1.04 23.33
C ASN A 150 -5.38 1.25 23.71
N LYS A 151 -4.50 1.28 22.69
CA LYS A 151 -3.06 1.52 22.80
C LYS A 151 -2.70 2.89 22.19
N PRO A 152 -2.99 4.02 22.90
CA PRO A 152 -2.93 5.35 22.30
C PRO A 152 -1.53 5.78 21.84
N THR A 153 -0.47 5.28 22.47
CA THR A 153 0.93 5.58 22.09
C THR A 153 1.28 5.13 20.67
N GLY A 154 0.55 4.17 20.11
CA GLY A 154 0.75 3.74 18.73
C GLY A 154 0.38 4.83 17.71
N PHE A 155 -0.52 5.76 18.04
CA PHE A 155 -0.83 6.89 17.15
C PHE A 155 0.33 7.88 17.05
N ASP A 156 1.05 8.13 18.13
CA ASP A 156 2.26 8.97 18.12
C ASP A 156 3.35 8.33 17.26
N HIS A 157 3.52 7.01 17.39
CA HIS A 157 4.48 6.28 16.57
C HIS A 157 4.11 6.33 15.08
N VAL A 158 2.85 6.09 14.72
CA VAL A 158 2.39 6.22 13.34
C VAL A 158 2.68 7.62 12.80
N ALA A 159 2.35 8.66 13.56
CA ALA A 159 2.62 10.04 13.14
C ALA A 159 4.12 10.32 12.93
N LEU A 160 4.98 9.75 13.79
CA LEU A 160 6.44 9.84 13.65
C LEU A 160 6.91 9.24 12.32
N GLN A 161 6.39 8.09 11.90
CA GLN A 161 6.78 7.45 10.63
C GLN A 161 6.50 8.36 9.43
N PHE A 162 5.31 8.97 9.37
CA PHE A 162 4.99 9.94 8.32
C PHE A 162 5.88 11.19 8.39
N ALA A 163 6.15 11.71 9.59
CA ALA A 163 7.02 12.87 9.77
C ALA A 163 8.47 12.60 9.31
N GLN A 164 8.99 11.40 9.56
CA GLN A 164 10.32 10.98 9.11
C GLN A 164 10.39 10.89 7.58
N VAL A 165 9.38 10.31 6.93
CA VAL A 165 9.29 10.29 5.46
C VAL A 165 9.20 11.70 4.89
N GLU A 166 8.35 12.56 5.45
CA GLU A 166 8.19 13.94 4.99
C GLU A 166 9.48 14.75 5.13
N LYS A 167 10.24 14.53 6.22
CA LYS A 167 11.52 15.19 6.46
C LYS A 167 12.61 14.73 5.49
N HIS A 168 12.73 13.43 5.24
CA HIS A 168 13.91 12.85 4.57
C HIS A 168 13.69 12.51 3.10
N LEU A 169 12.45 12.28 2.65
CA LEU A 169 12.18 11.80 1.29
C LEU A 169 11.53 12.82 0.36
N VAL A 170 10.94 13.90 0.90
CA VAL A 170 10.33 14.94 0.07
C VAL A 170 11.42 15.76 -0.62
N ASP A 171 11.37 15.81 -1.94
CA ASP A 171 12.17 16.73 -2.72
C ASP A 171 11.55 18.14 -2.70
N ALA A 172 12.30 19.12 -2.21
CA ALA A 172 11.83 20.49 -2.07
C ALA A 172 11.53 21.17 -3.42
N LYS A 173 12.16 20.71 -4.52
CA LYS A 173 11.98 21.30 -5.85
C LYS A 173 10.70 20.83 -6.53
N THR A 174 10.42 19.54 -6.47
CA THR A 174 9.30 18.91 -7.19
C THR A 174 8.09 18.65 -6.31
N GLY A 175 8.29 18.50 -5.00
CA GLY A 175 7.29 18.02 -4.04
C GLY A 175 7.05 16.50 -4.10
N LEU A 176 7.73 15.78 -4.99
CA LEU A 176 7.68 14.32 -5.07
C LEU A 176 8.48 13.69 -3.92
N LEU A 177 8.31 12.38 -3.70
CA LEU A 177 9.03 11.65 -2.68
C LEU A 177 9.94 10.61 -3.31
N TYR A 178 11.22 10.61 -2.91
CA TYR A 178 12.15 9.55 -3.26
C TYR A 178 11.69 8.21 -2.67
N HIS A 179 11.97 7.09 -3.34
CA HIS A 179 11.49 5.78 -2.92
C HIS A 179 12.05 5.35 -1.55
N GLY A 180 13.36 5.51 -1.34
CA GLY A 180 14.04 5.05 -0.13
C GLY A 180 15.05 6.06 0.42
N TYR A 181 15.26 5.98 1.73
CA TYR A 181 16.23 6.75 2.51
C TYR A 181 17.08 5.78 3.29
N ASP A 182 18.41 5.92 3.20
CA ASP A 182 19.39 5.20 4.01
C ASP A 182 20.09 6.19 4.95
N GLU A 183 19.82 6.09 6.26
CA GLU A 183 20.42 6.96 7.28
C GLU A 183 21.95 6.78 7.35
N SER A 184 22.48 5.57 7.10
CA SER A 184 23.94 5.33 7.12
C SER A 184 24.62 5.78 5.83
N ARG A 185 23.86 5.89 4.73
CA ARG A 185 24.32 6.24 3.38
C ARG A 185 25.34 5.25 2.79
N GLU A 186 25.40 4.05 3.37
CA GLU A 186 26.31 2.98 2.97
C GLU A 186 25.85 2.30 1.68
N GLN A 187 24.54 2.28 1.42
CA GLN A 187 24.03 1.76 0.16
C GLN A 187 24.59 2.54 -1.04
N GLN A 188 24.88 1.83 -2.14
CA GLN A 188 25.40 2.42 -3.37
C GLN A 188 24.36 3.32 -4.05
N TRP A 189 23.08 2.96 -3.97
CA TRP A 189 21.98 3.79 -4.48
C TRP A 189 21.75 5.07 -3.67
N ALA A 190 22.26 5.14 -2.43
CA ALA A 190 22.00 6.25 -1.52
C ALA A 190 22.88 7.45 -1.85
N ASN A 191 22.26 8.61 -2.02
CA ASN A 191 22.95 9.88 -2.13
C ASN A 191 23.85 10.11 -0.90
N LYS A 192 25.11 10.47 -1.12
CA LYS A 192 26.11 10.57 -0.04
C LYS A 192 25.89 11.76 0.91
N THR A 193 25.09 12.73 0.50
CA THR A 193 24.71 13.89 1.32
C THR A 193 23.35 13.70 1.97
N THR A 194 22.35 13.20 1.23
CA THR A 194 20.96 13.16 1.70
C THR A 194 20.48 11.78 2.13
N GLY A 195 21.17 10.70 1.76
CA GLY A 195 20.73 9.32 1.97
C GLY A 195 19.60 8.86 1.05
N GLN A 196 19.10 9.73 0.16
CA GLN A 196 17.94 9.44 -0.70
C GLN A 196 18.31 8.54 -1.89
N SER A 197 17.38 7.70 -2.31
CA SER A 197 17.40 7.00 -3.60
C SER A 197 17.28 7.97 -4.77
N PRO A 198 17.69 7.63 -6.01
CA PRO A 198 17.88 8.63 -7.05
C PRO A 198 16.62 9.01 -7.85
N ASN A 199 15.50 8.29 -7.71
CA ASN A 199 14.29 8.54 -8.53
C ASN A 199 12.98 8.51 -7.73
N PHE A 200 11.96 9.15 -8.31
CA PHE A 200 10.59 9.21 -7.79
C PHE A 200 9.74 8.09 -8.38
N TRP A 201 9.73 6.94 -7.73
CA TRP A 201 8.98 5.78 -8.18
C TRP A 201 7.48 5.92 -7.86
N GLY A 202 6.64 5.80 -8.90
CA GLY A 202 5.20 6.03 -8.82
C GLY A 202 4.51 5.17 -7.75
N ARG A 203 4.74 3.85 -7.73
CA ARG A 203 4.08 2.98 -6.74
C ARG A 203 4.56 3.22 -5.32
N GLY A 204 5.84 3.53 -5.09
CA GLY A 204 6.33 3.91 -3.77
C GLY A 204 5.54 5.10 -3.21
N MET A 205 5.35 6.15 -4.02
CA MET A 205 4.48 7.28 -3.65
C MET A 205 3.00 6.90 -3.54
N GLY A 206 2.54 5.95 -4.35
CA GLY A 206 1.19 5.40 -4.26
C GLY A 206 0.90 4.78 -2.89
N TRP A 207 1.83 3.99 -2.35
CA TRP A 207 1.73 3.43 -1.01
C TRP A 207 1.64 4.50 0.07
N TYR A 208 2.51 5.51 -0.03
CA TYR A 208 2.49 6.66 0.86
C TYR A 208 1.12 7.36 0.85
N ALA A 209 0.56 7.62 -0.35
CA ALA A 209 -0.73 8.28 -0.52
C ALA A 209 -1.88 7.44 0.08
N MET A 210 -1.90 6.13 -0.17
CA MET A 210 -2.89 5.22 0.41
C MET A 210 -2.79 5.17 1.94
N ALA A 211 -1.56 5.12 2.47
CA ALA A 211 -1.32 5.04 3.91
C ALA A 211 -1.88 6.28 4.62
N LEU A 212 -1.63 7.49 4.08
CA LEU A 212 -2.13 8.75 4.63
C LEU A 212 -3.66 8.74 4.81
N VAL A 213 -4.41 8.31 3.79
CA VAL A 213 -5.88 8.30 3.89
C VAL A 213 -6.43 7.15 4.73
N ASP A 214 -5.71 6.03 4.81
CA ASP A 214 -6.14 4.85 5.57
C ASP A 214 -5.90 4.99 7.07
N VAL A 215 -4.79 5.57 7.51
CA VAL A 215 -4.55 5.78 8.95
C VAL A 215 -5.58 6.76 9.55
N LEU A 216 -6.04 7.72 8.77
CA LEU A 216 -7.01 8.73 9.20
C LEU A 216 -8.41 8.16 9.54
N ASP A 217 -8.72 6.93 9.11
CA ASP A 217 -9.95 6.23 9.53
C ASP A 217 -9.93 5.85 11.03
N TYR A 218 -8.73 5.74 11.60
CA TYR A 218 -8.52 5.23 12.96
C TYR A 218 -8.02 6.30 13.94
N PHE A 219 -7.34 7.34 13.46
CA PHE A 219 -6.80 8.41 14.31
C PHE A 219 -7.90 9.16 15.11
N PRO A 220 -7.71 9.39 16.43
CA PRO A 220 -8.62 10.22 17.21
C PRO A 220 -8.73 11.64 16.65
N LYS A 221 -9.94 12.19 16.58
CA LYS A 221 -10.19 13.51 15.98
C LYS A 221 -9.40 14.64 16.64
N ASN A 222 -9.13 14.52 17.94
CA ASN A 222 -8.39 15.48 18.77
C ASN A 222 -6.88 15.14 18.92
N HIS A 223 -6.37 14.11 18.25
CA HIS A 223 -4.95 13.77 18.32
C HIS A 223 -4.10 14.90 17.74
N PRO A 224 -3.06 15.40 18.43
CA PRO A 224 -2.31 16.59 18.01
C PRO A 224 -1.65 16.42 16.63
N GLN A 225 -1.21 15.20 16.31
CA GLN A 225 -0.56 14.90 15.02
C GLN A 225 -1.53 14.63 13.87
N ARG A 226 -2.84 14.49 14.11
CA ARG A 226 -3.81 14.19 13.04
C ARG A 226 -3.82 15.27 11.96
N GLN A 227 -3.67 16.53 12.34
CA GLN A 227 -3.63 17.64 11.39
C GLN A 227 -2.37 17.60 10.52
N ASN A 228 -1.25 17.08 11.02
CA ASN A 228 -0.03 16.95 10.22
C ASN A 228 -0.20 15.90 9.11
N LEU A 229 -0.84 14.76 9.41
CA LEU A 229 -1.19 13.77 8.38
C LEU A 229 -2.08 14.37 7.27
N ILE A 230 -3.08 15.17 7.66
CA ILE A 230 -3.93 15.87 6.69
C ILE A 230 -3.12 16.88 5.86
N LYS A 231 -2.21 17.65 6.50
CA LYS A 231 -1.33 18.60 5.80
C LYS A 231 -0.41 17.89 4.80
N TYR A 232 0.12 16.71 5.13
CA TYR A 232 0.94 15.91 4.23
C TYR A 232 0.14 15.45 2.99
N LEU A 233 -1.11 15.01 3.19
CA LEU A 233 -2.02 14.70 2.08
C LEU A 233 -2.32 15.94 1.22
N GLN A 234 -2.59 17.09 1.86
CA GLN A 234 -2.85 18.37 1.18
C GLN A 234 -1.63 18.91 0.42
N ARG A 235 -0.41 18.62 0.89
CA ARG A 235 0.84 18.90 0.17
C ARG A 235 1.00 18.00 -1.05
N LEU A 236 0.69 16.71 -0.91
CA LEU A 236 0.87 15.72 -1.98
C LEU A 236 -0.16 15.88 -3.11
N ALA A 237 -1.43 16.19 -2.80
CA ALA A 237 -2.50 16.29 -3.80
C ALA A 237 -2.20 17.24 -4.99
N PRO A 238 -1.73 18.49 -4.80
CA PRO A 238 -1.34 19.36 -5.93
C PRO A 238 -0.13 18.81 -6.71
N VAL A 239 0.80 18.10 -6.06
CA VAL A 239 1.92 17.45 -6.73
C VAL A 239 1.42 16.34 -7.66
N LEU A 240 0.53 15.47 -7.17
CA LEU A 240 -0.08 14.42 -8.00
C LEU A 240 -0.85 15.03 -9.18
N ALA A 241 -1.61 16.11 -8.95
CA ALA A 241 -2.30 16.80 -10.04
C ALA A 241 -1.34 17.39 -11.09
N LYS A 242 -0.18 17.93 -10.66
CA LYS A 242 0.85 18.50 -11.54
C LYS A 242 1.51 17.43 -12.43
N TYR A 243 1.79 16.26 -11.90
CA TYR A 243 2.48 15.17 -12.62
C TYR A 243 1.52 14.16 -13.28
N GLN A 244 0.21 14.45 -13.31
CA GLN A 244 -0.75 13.67 -14.07
C GLN A 244 -0.53 13.90 -15.57
N ASP A 245 -0.41 12.82 -16.34
CA ASP A 245 -0.26 12.91 -17.78
C ASP A 245 -1.56 13.45 -18.43
N PRO A 246 -1.50 14.54 -19.21
CA PRO A 246 -2.70 15.17 -19.76
C PRO A 246 -3.37 14.36 -20.87
N LYS A 247 -2.66 13.43 -21.52
CA LYS A 247 -3.18 12.63 -22.64
C LYS A 247 -3.95 11.40 -22.14
N THR A 248 -3.38 10.74 -21.15
CA THR A 248 -3.86 9.44 -20.64
C THR A 248 -4.62 9.57 -19.34
N GLY A 249 -4.41 10.66 -18.57
CA GLY A 249 -4.92 10.83 -17.21
C GLY A 249 -4.16 10.02 -16.15
N GLY A 250 -3.22 9.15 -16.53
CA GLY A 250 -2.45 8.32 -15.61
C GLY A 250 -1.17 9.00 -15.10
N TRP A 251 -0.36 8.23 -14.38
CA TRP A 251 0.94 8.67 -13.86
C TRP A 251 2.06 7.75 -14.31
N TRP A 252 3.24 8.34 -14.51
CA TRP A 252 4.42 7.65 -15.01
C TRP A 252 5.11 6.80 -13.94
N GLN A 253 5.71 5.67 -14.36
CA GLN A 253 6.52 4.79 -13.51
C GLN A 253 7.61 5.56 -12.76
N VAL A 254 8.36 6.40 -13.47
CA VAL A 254 9.22 7.43 -12.87
C VAL A 254 8.56 8.79 -13.09
N SER A 255 8.05 9.39 -12.02
CA SER A 255 6.98 10.39 -12.10
C SER A 255 7.37 11.74 -12.71
N ASP A 256 8.62 12.17 -12.58
CA ASP A 256 9.12 13.43 -13.13
C ASP A 256 9.76 13.30 -14.53
N GLN A 257 9.84 12.09 -15.08
CA GLN A 257 10.52 11.79 -16.34
C GLN A 257 9.52 11.51 -17.48
N ALA A 258 8.43 12.28 -17.52
CA ALA A 258 7.38 12.13 -18.53
C ALA A 258 7.95 12.23 -19.96
N GLY A 259 7.59 11.29 -20.83
CA GLY A 259 8.03 11.26 -22.22
C GLY A 259 9.50 10.86 -22.46
N ARG A 260 10.31 10.65 -21.41
CA ARG A 260 11.65 10.06 -21.56
C ARG A 260 11.52 8.62 -22.07
N ALA A 261 12.38 8.25 -23.02
CA ALA A 261 12.32 6.97 -23.71
C ALA A 261 12.32 5.79 -22.73
N GLY A 262 11.38 4.87 -22.93
CA GLY A 262 11.19 3.69 -22.08
C GLY A 262 10.24 3.90 -20.89
N ASN A 263 9.97 5.14 -20.46
CA ASN A 263 8.98 5.38 -19.42
C ASN A 263 7.57 5.00 -19.92
N TYR A 264 6.69 4.69 -18.97
CA TYR A 264 5.31 4.33 -19.27
C TYR A 264 4.37 4.79 -18.16
N ILE A 265 3.09 4.91 -18.51
CA ILE A 265 2.03 5.10 -17.53
C ILE A 265 1.86 3.81 -16.75
N GLU A 266 2.09 3.86 -15.44
CA GLU A 266 2.08 2.68 -14.58
C GLU A 266 0.74 2.57 -13.86
N THR A 267 0.15 1.37 -13.94
CA THR A 267 -1.25 1.16 -13.58
C THR A 267 -1.45 1.16 -12.07
N SER A 268 -0.57 0.53 -11.30
CA SER A 268 -0.75 0.45 -9.84
C SER A 268 -0.66 1.83 -9.18
N ALA A 269 0.38 2.62 -9.47
CA ALA A 269 0.54 3.98 -9.00
C ALA A 269 -0.68 4.84 -9.34
N SER A 270 -1.14 4.78 -10.60
CA SER A 270 -2.32 5.50 -11.05
C SER A 270 -3.56 5.13 -10.23
N CYS A 271 -3.80 3.84 -9.99
CA CYS A 271 -4.91 3.39 -9.15
C CYS A 271 -4.80 3.89 -7.70
N MET A 272 -3.60 3.83 -7.11
CA MET A 272 -3.34 4.29 -5.74
C MET A 272 -3.57 5.79 -5.58
N PHE A 273 -3.15 6.60 -6.57
CA PHE A 273 -3.40 8.04 -6.56
C PHE A 273 -4.88 8.37 -6.72
N VAL A 274 -5.60 7.68 -7.61
CA VAL A 274 -7.06 7.84 -7.73
C VAL A 274 -7.74 7.51 -6.40
N TYR A 275 -7.38 6.39 -5.77
CA TYR A 275 -7.92 6.00 -4.46
C TYR A 275 -7.68 7.09 -3.41
N ALA A 276 -6.45 7.54 -3.24
CA ALA A 276 -6.09 8.52 -2.22
C ALA A 276 -6.74 9.89 -2.45
N LEU A 277 -6.74 10.37 -3.70
CA LEU A 277 -7.39 11.64 -4.04
C LEU A 277 -8.90 11.57 -3.81
N GLN A 278 -9.56 10.51 -4.29
CA GLN A 278 -11.00 10.37 -4.18
C GLN A 278 -11.44 10.17 -2.72
N LYS A 279 -10.77 9.30 -1.96
CA LYS A 279 -11.04 9.11 -0.54
C LYS A 279 -10.77 10.38 0.26
N GLY A 280 -9.68 11.08 -0.04
CA GLY A 280 -9.32 12.36 0.58
C GLY A 280 -10.38 13.44 0.37
N VAL A 281 -10.97 13.53 -0.82
CA VAL A 281 -12.11 14.45 -1.04
C VAL A 281 -13.36 13.98 -0.32
N ARG A 282 -13.73 12.69 -0.43
CA ARG A 282 -14.94 12.15 0.19
C ARG A 282 -14.97 12.36 1.71
N LEU A 283 -13.81 12.24 2.36
CA LEU A 283 -13.66 12.45 3.81
C LEU A 283 -13.42 13.92 4.20
N GLY A 284 -13.40 14.85 3.23
CA GLY A 284 -13.25 16.28 3.48
C GLY A 284 -11.83 16.73 3.82
N TYR A 285 -10.82 15.90 3.55
CA TYR A 285 -9.40 16.24 3.77
C TYR A 285 -8.81 17.07 2.62
N LEU A 286 -9.38 16.90 1.42
CA LEU A 286 -8.96 17.57 0.20
C LEU A 286 -10.09 18.41 -0.41
N ASP A 287 -9.70 19.46 -1.13
CA ASP A 287 -10.60 20.31 -1.89
C ASP A 287 -11.32 19.52 -3.01
N LYS A 288 -12.61 19.83 -3.25
CA LYS A 288 -13.45 19.17 -4.26
C LYS A 288 -12.87 19.22 -5.67
N LYS A 289 -11.99 20.18 -6.00
CA LYS A 289 -11.32 20.26 -7.31
C LYS A 289 -10.53 18.99 -7.66
N TYR A 290 -10.05 18.24 -6.66
CA TYR A 290 -9.29 17.00 -6.89
C TYR A 290 -10.16 15.84 -7.39
N VAL A 291 -11.50 15.94 -7.33
CA VAL A 291 -12.41 14.97 -7.97
C VAL A 291 -12.17 14.91 -9.47
N ALA A 292 -11.91 16.05 -10.12
CA ALA A 292 -11.63 16.07 -11.55
C ALA A 292 -10.33 15.31 -11.88
N VAL A 293 -9.31 15.43 -11.03
CA VAL A 293 -8.03 14.72 -11.17
C VAL A 293 -8.23 13.21 -11.00
N ALA A 294 -8.93 12.80 -9.94
CA ALA A 294 -9.24 11.39 -9.69
C ALA A 294 -10.09 10.78 -10.80
N ARG A 295 -11.13 11.48 -11.27
CA ARG A 295 -12.01 11.04 -12.36
C ARG A 295 -11.25 10.83 -13.67
N ARG A 296 -10.39 11.79 -14.06
CA ARG A 296 -9.54 11.63 -15.25
C ARG A 296 -8.62 10.42 -15.14
N GLY A 297 -8.00 10.23 -13.97
CA GLY A 297 -7.15 9.07 -13.70
C GLY A 297 -7.92 7.76 -13.82
N TYR A 298 -9.10 7.67 -13.19
CA TYR A 298 -9.94 6.48 -13.24
C TYR A 298 -10.38 6.14 -14.66
N GLN A 299 -10.87 7.13 -15.41
CA GLN A 299 -11.25 6.96 -16.82
C GLN A 299 -10.07 6.53 -17.68
N GLY A 300 -8.89 7.11 -17.44
CA GLY A 300 -7.64 6.73 -18.09
C GLY A 300 -7.29 5.27 -17.85
N ILE A 301 -7.39 4.81 -16.60
CA ILE A 301 -7.11 3.43 -16.21
C ILE A 301 -8.08 2.46 -16.89
N VAL A 302 -9.38 2.71 -16.78
CA VAL A 302 -10.42 1.85 -17.36
C VAL A 302 -10.25 1.76 -18.88
N LYS A 303 -9.99 2.88 -19.55
CA LYS A 303 -9.84 2.91 -21.01
C LYS A 303 -8.60 2.18 -21.52
N GLN A 304 -7.48 2.25 -20.81
CA GLN A 304 -6.19 1.78 -21.32
C GLN A 304 -5.77 0.41 -20.80
N PHE A 305 -6.13 0.07 -19.56
CA PHE A 305 -5.54 -1.07 -18.86
C PHE A 305 -6.55 -2.13 -18.47
N VAL A 306 -7.84 -1.83 -18.48
CA VAL A 306 -8.90 -2.83 -18.20
C VAL A 306 -9.37 -3.44 -19.52
N GLN A 307 -9.37 -4.77 -19.60
CA GLN A 307 -9.77 -5.50 -20.80
C GLN A 307 -10.73 -6.64 -20.45
N PRO A 308 -11.82 -6.84 -21.21
CA PRO A 308 -12.64 -8.04 -21.07
C PRO A 308 -11.89 -9.25 -21.61
N GLU A 309 -12.07 -10.39 -20.95
CA GLU A 309 -11.52 -11.69 -21.35
C GLU A 309 -12.63 -12.60 -21.91
N PRO A 310 -12.30 -13.58 -22.79
CA PRO A 310 -13.28 -14.49 -23.38
C PRO A 310 -14.11 -15.30 -22.36
N ASP A 311 -13.56 -15.51 -21.17
CA ASP A 311 -14.20 -16.26 -20.10
C ASP A 311 -15.15 -15.41 -19.22
N GLY A 312 -15.42 -14.17 -19.63
CA GLY A 312 -16.28 -13.21 -18.94
C GLY A 312 -15.59 -12.48 -17.78
N THR A 313 -14.28 -12.69 -17.56
CA THR A 313 -13.52 -11.92 -16.56
C THR A 313 -13.00 -10.59 -17.12
N LEU A 314 -12.53 -9.72 -16.23
CA LEU A 314 -11.83 -8.49 -16.60
C LEU A 314 -10.36 -8.62 -16.21
N ALA A 315 -9.44 -8.40 -17.14
CA ALA A 315 -8.03 -8.27 -16.83
C ALA A 315 -7.62 -6.82 -16.55
N LEU A 316 -6.55 -6.65 -15.77
CA LEU A 316 -5.85 -5.38 -15.57
C LEU A 316 -4.39 -5.53 -16.00
N ASN A 317 -3.96 -4.76 -16.99
CA ASN A 317 -2.60 -4.78 -17.55
C ASN A 317 -1.74 -3.63 -16.99
N GLY A 318 -0.47 -3.57 -17.40
CA GLY A 318 0.38 -2.38 -17.17
C GLY A 318 0.82 -2.17 -15.73
N THR A 319 0.82 -3.21 -14.90
CA THR A 319 1.32 -3.15 -13.52
C THR A 319 2.77 -3.61 -13.45
N VAL A 320 3.67 -2.78 -12.92
CA VAL A 320 5.07 -3.21 -12.75
C VAL A 320 5.19 -4.24 -11.63
N SER A 321 5.93 -5.32 -11.84
CA SER A 321 5.91 -6.48 -10.94
C SER A 321 6.57 -6.25 -9.59
N VAL A 322 7.64 -5.47 -9.54
CA VAL A 322 8.38 -5.16 -8.32
C VAL A 322 9.14 -3.85 -8.53
N GLY A 323 9.50 -3.22 -7.42
CA GLY A 323 10.46 -2.13 -7.35
C GLY A 323 11.11 -2.23 -5.97
N GLY A 324 12.40 -1.91 -5.90
CA GLY A 324 13.18 -2.11 -4.69
C GLY A 324 14.59 -1.59 -4.82
N LEU A 325 15.33 -1.56 -3.72
CA LEU A 325 16.67 -0.99 -3.66
C LEU A 325 17.65 -2.00 -3.03
N GLY A 326 18.91 -1.95 -3.46
CA GLY A 326 19.99 -2.83 -3.00
C GLY A 326 19.72 -4.33 -3.26
N GLY A 327 20.23 -5.20 -2.38
CA GLY A 327 20.05 -6.65 -2.50
C GLY A 327 20.97 -7.32 -3.53
N THR A 328 20.59 -8.53 -3.95
CA THR A 328 21.33 -9.34 -4.92
C THR A 328 20.35 -10.05 -5.86
N PRO A 329 20.41 -9.83 -7.19
CA PRO A 329 21.28 -8.86 -7.88
C PRO A 329 21.07 -7.42 -7.37
N TYR A 330 22.09 -6.57 -7.49
CA TYR A 330 22.06 -5.24 -6.90
C TYR A 330 21.11 -4.33 -7.67
N ARG A 331 20.18 -3.70 -6.96
CA ARG A 331 19.17 -2.80 -7.51
C ARG A 331 19.55 -1.37 -7.16
N ASP A 332 20.11 -0.65 -8.12
CA ASP A 332 20.71 0.67 -7.92
C ASP A 332 19.69 1.83 -7.83
N GLY A 333 18.40 1.54 -8.07
CA GLY A 333 17.35 2.56 -8.06
C GLY A 333 17.44 3.53 -9.25
N SER A 334 18.28 3.26 -10.25
CA SER A 334 18.39 4.06 -11.46
C SER A 334 17.07 4.08 -12.25
N TYR A 335 16.98 5.03 -13.19
CA TYR A 335 15.85 5.11 -14.10
C TYR A 335 15.73 3.82 -14.92
N GLU A 336 16.87 3.34 -15.41
CA GLU A 336 17.02 2.12 -16.19
C GLU A 336 16.59 0.89 -15.37
N TYR A 337 16.96 0.82 -14.10
CA TYR A 337 16.50 -0.25 -13.21
C TYR A 337 14.97 -0.25 -13.08
N TYR A 338 14.34 0.88 -12.73
CA TYR A 338 12.88 0.94 -12.55
C TYR A 338 12.10 0.58 -13.83
N LEU A 339 12.69 0.78 -15.00
CA LEU A 339 12.10 0.41 -16.28
C LEU A 339 12.44 -1.01 -16.74
N SER A 340 13.48 -1.62 -16.17
CA SER A 340 13.84 -3.01 -16.49
C SER A 340 12.91 -4.03 -15.83
N GLU A 341 12.23 -3.63 -14.74
CA GLU A 341 11.28 -4.49 -14.03
C GLU A 341 10.04 -4.79 -14.91
N PRO A 342 9.62 -6.07 -15.00
CA PRO A 342 8.62 -6.46 -15.98
C PRO A 342 7.23 -5.99 -15.59
N LEU A 343 6.43 -5.67 -16.62
CA LEU A 343 5.00 -5.44 -16.50
C LEU A 343 4.26 -6.78 -16.44
N LYS A 344 3.28 -6.87 -15.53
CA LYS A 344 2.45 -8.06 -15.32
C LYS A 344 0.97 -7.74 -15.52
N LYS A 345 0.28 -8.72 -16.09
CA LYS A 345 -1.18 -8.80 -16.14
C LYS A 345 -1.69 -9.35 -14.81
N ASN A 346 -2.77 -8.76 -14.30
CA ASN A 346 -3.47 -9.18 -13.09
C ASN A 346 -2.59 -9.27 -11.83
N ASP A 347 -1.51 -8.49 -11.77
CA ASP A 347 -0.69 -8.43 -10.55
C ASP A 347 -1.49 -7.79 -9.41
N PHE A 348 -1.41 -8.38 -8.23
CA PHE A 348 -2.17 -7.98 -7.05
C PHE A 348 -1.91 -6.52 -6.68
N LYS A 349 -0.69 -6.03 -6.92
CA LYS A 349 -0.28 -4.66 -6.66
C LYS A 349 -1.01 -3.64 -7.52
N GLY A 350 -1.58 -4.05 -8.66
CA GLY A 350 -2.46 -3.23 -9.48
C GLY A 350 -3.94 -3.51 -9.24
N VAL A 351 -4.32 -4.79 -9.19
CA VAL A 351 -5.73 -5.20 -9.06
C VAL A 351 -6.34 -4.74 -7.74
N GLY A 352 -5.61 -4.86 -6.63
CA GLY A 352 -6.08 -4.43 -5.31
C GLY A 352 -6.40 -2.93 -5.28
N PRO A 353 -5.44 -2.05 -5.59
CA PRO A 353 -5.68 -0.62 -5.67
C PRO A 353 -6.74 -0.25 -6.71
N PHE A 354 -6.85 -0.95 -7.84
CA PHE A 354 -7.91 -0.69 -8.82
C PHE A 354 -9.31 -0.96 -8.26
N ILE A 355 -9.49 -2.07 -7.54
CA ILE A 355 -10.76 -2.37 -6.84
C ILE A 355 -11.04 -1.29 -5.79
N MET A 356 -10.05 -0.95 -4.95
CA MET A 356 -10.22 0.07 -3.91
C MET A 356 -10.56 1.44 -4.50
N ALA A 357 -9.89 1.83 -5.58
CA ALA A 357 -10.18 3.07 -6.32
C ALA A 357 -11.60 3.06 -6.91
N SER A 358 -12.03 1.94 -7.51
CA SER A 358 -13.38 1.79 -8.07
C SER A 358 -14.45 1.99 -7.01
N VAL A 359 -14.30 1.35 -5.84
CA VAL A 359 -15.23 1.52 -4.70
C VAL A 359 -15.31 2.99 -4.27
N GLU A 360 -14.17 3.68 -4.13
CA GLU A 360 -14.16 5.11 -3.77
C GLU A 360 -14.81 5.99 -4.84
N MET A 361 -14.58 5.71 -6.13
CA MET A 361 -15.20 6.43 -7.25
C MET A 361 -16.71 6.22 -7.30
N GLU A 362 -17.22 5.04 -6.97
CA GLU A 362 -18.66 4.72 -6.92
C GLU A 362 -19.36 5.32 -5.69
N MET A 363 -18.62 5.59 -4.61
CA MET A 363 -19.14 6.27 -3.42
C MET A 363 -19.27 7.78 -3.61
N ALA A 364 -18.58 8.35 -4.60
CA ALA A 364 -18.61 9.76 -4.93
C ALA A 364 -19.87 10.09 -5.74
N LYS A 365 -20.96 10.41 -5.04
CA LYS A 365 -22.18 10.99 -5.66
C LYS A 365 -22.09 12.50 -5.74
#